data_AF-A0A4Q6AZ24-F1
#
_entry.id   AF-A0A4Q6AZ24-F1
#
_cell.length_a   1.000
_cell.length_b   1.000
_cell.length_c   1.000
_cell.angle_alpha   90.00
_cell.angle_beta   90.00
_cell.angle_gamma   90.00
#
_symmetry.space_group_name_H-M   'P 1'
#
loop_
_entity.id
_entity.type
_entity.pdbx_description
1 polymer ?
#
loop_
_entity_poly.entity_id
_entity_poly.type
_entity_poly.pdbx_seq_one_letter_code
_entity_poly.pdbx_strand_id
1 'polypeptide(L)'
;MCCDFIHWFYHWLGHKTRLFWAAHVTHHSSEHFNLSTGWRTNFLHLFYRFLFWAPLCAIGFPPPMILFIESITAMQNFLVHTEKVGKLGMLDWLFNTPSNHRVHHGSNPAYIDKNLGGISMLFDHLFGTYAAEKEPVVYGITHNIHTHNPAAIIFHEFVNLSKTVPRIKGIAQKLRYLFSPPV
;
A
#
# COMPACT_ATOMS: atom_id res chain seq x y z
N MET A 1 6.59 10.82 13.30
CA MET A 1 6.00 9.69 14.06
C MET A 1 4.51 9.56 13.81
N CYS A 2 3.66 10.53 14.16
CA CYS A 2 2.20 10.41 13.92
C CYS A 2 1.82 10.21 12.45
N CYS A 3 2.38 11.00 11.53
CA CYS A 3 2.14 10.80 10.10
C CYS A 3 2.63 9.43 9.60
N ASP A 4 3.79 8.97 10.09
CA ASP A 4 4.35 7.66 9.72
C ASP A 4 3.48 6.50 10.23
N PHE A 5 2.91 6.61 11.44
CA PHE A 5 1.93 5.66 11.96
C PHE A 5 0.65 5.64 11.13
N ILE A 6 0.09 6.81 10.83
CA ILE A 6 -1.13 6.92 10.02
C ILE A 6 -0.89 6.36 8.63
N HIS A 7 0.28 6.62 8.03
CA HIS A 7 0.68 6.02 6.77
C HIS A 7 0.72 4.50 6.86
N TRP A 8 1.41 3.94 7.86
CA TRP A 8 1.47 2.49 8.08
C TRP A 8 0.07 1.89 8.26
N PHE A 9 -0.80 2.52 9.06
CA PHE A 9 -2.16 2.02 9.31
C PHE A 9 -3.05 2.09 8.07
N TYR A 10 -2.98 3.19 7.33
CA TYR A 10 -3.64 3.38 6.04
C TYR A 10 -3.21 2.29 5.05
N HIS A 11 -1.91 2.07 4.97
CA HIS A 11 -1.32 1.11 4.06
C HIS A 11 -1.69 -0.33 4.44
N TRP A 12 -1.63 -0.65 5.73
CA TRP A 12 -2.10 -1.90 6.30
C TRP A 12 -3.56 -2.19 5.97
N LEU A 13 -4.46 -1.20 6.08
CA LEU A 13 -5.86 -1.36 5.66
C LEU A 13 -5.97 -1.66 4.16
N GLY A 14 -5.14 -1.03 3.33
CA GLY A 14 -5.00 -1.29 1.90
C GLY A 14 -4.68 -2.75 1.60
N HIS A 15 -3.86 -3.40 2.42
CA HIS A 15 -3.49 -4.81 2.26
C HIS A 15 -4.45 -5.78 2.96
N LYS A 16 -5.12 -5.36 4.04
CA LYS A 16 -5.94 -6.24 4.89
C LYS A 16 -7.45 -6.19 4.63
N THR A 17 -7.92 -5.33 3.73
CA THR A 17 -9.35 -5.21 3.44
C THR A 17 -9.61 -5.15 1.93
N ARG A 18 -10.66 -5.80 1.45
CA ARG A 18 -11.04 -5.74 0.03
C ARG A 18 -11.35 -4.33 -0.43
N LEU A 19 -12.01 -3.53 0.42
CA LEU A 19 -12.41 -2.17 0.04
C LEU A 19 -11.20 -1.27 -0.24
N PHE A 20 -10.22 -1.25 0.67
CA PHE A 20 -9.03 -0.41 0.49
C PHE A 20 -8.03 -1.06 -0.49
N TRP A 21 -7.99 -2.39 -0.58
CA TRP A 21 -7.25 -3.10 -1.62
C TRP A 21 -7.71 -2.73 -3.02
N ALA A 22 -9.02 -2.57 -3.26
CA ALA A 22 -9.53 -2.17 -4.56
C ALA A 22 -8.95 -0.83 -5.05
N ALA A 23 -8.67 0.10 -4.13
CA ALA A 23 -7.96 1.34 -4.45
C ALA A 23 -6.45 1.11 -4.63
N HIS A 24 -5.86 0.21 -3.85
CA HIS A 24 -4.41 0.04 -3.75
C HIS A 24 -3.79 -0.91 -4.79
N VAL A 25 -4.51 -1.95 -5.22
CA VAL A 25 -4.04 -3.03 -6.10
C VAL A 25 -3.40 -2.55 -7.39
N THR A 26 -3.86 -1.42 -7.94
CA THR A 26 -3.28 -0.82 -9.16
C THR A 26 -1.78 -0.56 -9.00
N HIS A 27 -1.35 -0.18 -7.79
CA HIS A 27 0.04 0.05 -7.43
C HIS A 27 0.88 -1.24 -7.47
N HIS A 28 0.34 -2.34 -6.97
CA HIS A 28 1.01 -3.63 -6.94
C HIS A 28 0.92 -4.40 -8.26
N SER A 29 -0.03 -4.09 -9.13
CA SER A 29 -0.30 -4.85 -10.36
C SER A 29 0.81 -4.81 -11.43
N SER A 30 1.98 -4.24 -11.13
CA SER A 30 3.11 -4.14 -12.07
C SER A 30 4.02 -5.33 -11.95
N GLU A 31 4.18 -6.07 -13.07
CA GLU A 31 5.16 -7.15 -13.19
C GLU A 31 6.60 -6.61 -13.39
N HIS A 32 6.75 -5.28 -13.52
CA HIS A 32 8.03 -4.59 -13.57
C HIS A 32 8.16 -3.62 -12.38
N PHE A 33 9.35 -3.54 -11.78
CA PHE A 33 9.61 -2.70 -10.61
C PHE A 33 10.63 -1.59 -10.90
N ASN A 34 10.13 -0.39 -11.16
CA ASN A 34 10.96 0.79 -11.41
C ASN A 34 10.19 2.06 -11.02
N LEU A 35 10.79 3.24 -11.21
CA LEU A 35 10.18 4.49 -10.78
C LEU A 35 8.78 4.74 -11.37
N SER A 36 8.45 4.20 -12.55
CA SER A 36 7.10 4.30 -13.10
C SER A 36 6.04 3.58 -12.27
N THR A 37 6.42 2.53 -11.54
CA THR A 37 5.56 1.83 -10.57
C THR A 37 5.09 2.80 -9.47
N GLY A 38 5.94 3.73 -9.05
CA GLY A 38 5.59 4.78 -8.08
C GLY A 38 4.47 5.72 -8.56
N TRP A 39 4.31 5.91 -9.88
CA TRP A 39 3.22 6.71 -10.46
C TRP A 39 1.94 5.90 -10.67
N ARG A 40 2.01 4.58 -10.60
CA ARG A 40 0.87 3.69 -10.85
C ARG A 40 -0.06 3.68 -9.64
N THR A 41 -0.79 4.76 -9.45
CA THR A 41 -1.68 4.93 -8.31
C THR A 41 -3.12 5.09 -8.78
N ASN A 42 -4.06 4.61 -7.97
CA ASN A 42 -5.47 4.88 -8.21
C ASN A 42 -5.82 6.29 -7.72
N PHE A 43 -6.35 7.13 -8.58
CA PHE A 43 -6.76 8.49 -8.20
C PHE A 43 -7.82 8.49 -7.09
N LEU A 44 -8.54 7.37 -6.87
CA LEU A 44 -9.48 7.23 -5.75
C LEU A 44 -8.83 7.41 -4.39
N HIS A 45 -7.52 7.13 -4.26
CA HIS A 45 -6.77 7.48 -3.05
C HIS A 45 -6.91 8.96 -2.68
N LEU A 46 -7.00 9.87 -3.65
CA LEU A 46 -7.15 11.31 -3.41
C LEU A 46 -8.46 11.67 -2.68
N PHE A 47 -9.54 10.91 -2.90
CA PHE A 47 -10.86 11.23 -2.34
C PHE A 47 -11.08 10.79 -0.90
N TYR A 48 -10.27 9.87 -0.37
CA TYR A 48 -10.49 9.36 0.97
C TYR A 48 -9.22 9.32 1.83
N ARG A 49 -8.02 9.43 1.24
CA ARG A 49 -6.76 9.44 2.00
C ARG A 49 -6.74 10.56 3.02
N PHE A 50 -7.24 11.76 2.69
CA PHE A 50 -7.24 12.88 3.63
C PHE A 50 -8.01 12.59 4.94
N LEU A 51 -9.00 11.68 4.91
CA LEU A 51 -9.76 11.29 6.10
C LEU A 51 -8.90 10.61 7.17
N PHE A 52 -7.78 9.99 6.77
CA PHE A 52 -6.85 9.34 7.69
C PHE A 52 -5.96 10.34 8.44
N TRP A 53 -5.62 11.47 7.81
CA TRP A 53 -4.79 12.52 8.40
C TRP A 53 -5.61 13.65 9.04
N ALA A 54 -6.90 13.77 8.71
CA ALA A 54 -7.80 14.76 9.33
C ALA A 54 -7.84 14.72 10.87
N PRO A 55 -7.75 13.54 11.55
CA PRO A 55 -7.65 13.49 13.01
C PRO A 55 -6.43 14.24 13.57
N LEU A 56 -5.32 14.35 12.83
CA LEU A 56 -4.17 15.13 13.27
C LEU A 56 -4.51 16.62 13.36
N CYS A 57 -5.30 17.14 12.42
CA CYS A 57 -5.80 18.51 12.48
C CYS A 57 -6.67 18.74 13.72
N ALA A 58 -7.53 17.77 14.06
CA ALA A 58 -8.42 17.84 15.21
C ALA A 58 -7.66 17.87 16.55
N ILE A 59 -6.49 17.24 16.64
CA ILE A 59 -5.62 17.28 17.84
C ILE A 59 -4.59 18.42 17.80
N GLY A 60 -4.71 19.36 16.87
CA GLY A 60 -3.96 20.62 16.87
C GLY A 60 -2.77 20.71 15.91
N PHE A 61 -2.53 19.71 15.05
CA PHE A 61 -1.48 19.83 14.03
C PHE A 61 -1.92 20.75 12.87
N PRO A 62 -1.13 21.77 12.49
CA PRO A 62 -1.46 22.62 11.36
C PRO A 62 -1.50 21.83 10.03
N PRO A 63 -2.53 22.01 9.17
CA PRO A 63 -2.58 21.32 7.88
C PRO A 63 -1.33 21.51 7.00
N PRO A 64 -0.71 22.70 6.90
CA PRO A 64 0.52 22.87 6.11
C PRO A 64 1.68 22.00 6.59
N MET A 65 1.78 21.74 7.91
CA MET A 65 2.80 20.87 8.48
C MET A 65 2.58 19.42 8.05
N ILE A 66 1.33 18.95 8.12
CA ILE A 66 0.96 17.59 7.69
C ILE A 66 1.26 17.41 6.20
N LEU A 67 0.84 18.36 5.36
CA LEU A 67 1.08 18.34 3.91
C LEU A 67 2.58 18.33 3.59
N PHE A 68 3.38 19.11 4.31
CA PHE A 68 4.84 19.13 4.13
C PHE A 68 5.46 17.77 4.43
N ILE A 69 5.12 17.16 5.58
CA ILE A 69 5.61 15.82 5.94
C ILE A 69 5.14 14.77 4.94
N GLU A 70 3.86 14.79 4.54
CA GLU A 70 3.35 13.84 3.54
C GLU A 70 3.97 14.01 2.16
N SER A 71 4.40 15.23 1.80
CA SER A 71 5.16 15.47 0.57
C SER A 71 6.53 14.80 0.62
N ILE A 72 7.21 14.85 1.76
CA ILE A 72 8.48 14.14 1.99
C ILE A 72 8.24 12.63 1.92
N THR A 73 7.21 12.12 2.61
CA THR A 73 6.83 10.70 2.57
C THR A 73 6.53 10.23 1.15
N ALA A 74 5.80 11.02 0.37
CA ALA A 74 5.47 10.70 -1.02
C ALA A 74 6.71 10.68 -1.91
N MET A 75 7.62 11.65 -1.75
CA MET A 75 8.88 11.69 -2.48
C MET A 75 9.75 10.46 -2.15
N GLN A 76 9.87 10.12 -0.87
CA GLN A 76 10.64 8.95 -0.46
C GLN A 76 10.03 7.66 -1.00
N ASN A 77 8.70 7.49 -0.88
CA ASN A 77 7.99 6.35 -1.46
C ASN A 77 8.24 6.25 -2.96
N PHE A 78 8.23 7.35 -3.70
CA PHE A 78 8.56 7.34 -5.12
C PHE A 78 9.99 6.83 -5.39
N LEU A 79 10.98 7.36 -4.68
CA LEU A 79 12.41 7.07 -4.91
C LEU A 79 12.79 5.62 -4.59
N VAL A 80 12.08 4.95 -3.68
CA VAL A 80 12.38 3.55 -3.32
C VAL A 80 11.91 2.52 -4.36
N HIS A 81 11.15 2.94 -5.38
CA HIS A 81 10.75 2.07 -6.49
C HIS A 81 11.89 1.82 -7.48
N THR A 82 12.87 1.03 -7.08
CA THR A 82 14.01 0.69 -7.95
C THR A 82 14.66 -0.63 -7.57
N GLU A 83 15.08 -1.38 -8.58
CA GLU A 83 15.94 -2.57 -8.42
C GLU A 83 17.43 -2.19 -8.39
N LYS A 84 17.78 -0.95 -8.75
CA LYS A 84 19.19 -0.53 -8.93
C LYS A 84 19.96 -0.40 -7.61
N VAL A 85 19.27 -0.23 -6.50
CA VAL A 85 19.87 -0.09 -5.18
C VAL A 85 19.67 -1.39 -4.43
N GLY A 86 20.77 -2.06 -4.08
CA GLY A 86 20.76 -3.31 -3.33
C GLY A 86 20.34 -3.14 -1.86
N LYS A 87 20.75 -4.09 -1.03
CA LYS A 87 20.54 -4.03 0.42
C LYS A 87 21.48 -2.99 1.05
N LEU A 88 20.95 -2.22 1.99
CA LEU A 88 21.67 -1.15 2.70
C LEU A 88 21.98 -1.53 4.17
N GLY A 89 21.73 -2.78 4.57
CA GLY A 89 22.12 -3.31 5.87
C GLY A 89 21.28 -2.70 6.98
N MET A 90 21.90 -2.00 7.94
CA MET A 90 21.17 -1.40 9.08
C MET A 90 20.10 -0.39 8.63
N LEU A 91 20.29 0.27 7.49
CA LEU A 91 19.27 1.17 6.95
C LEU A 91 17.99 0.42 6.53
N ASP A 92 18.10 -0.80 6.01
CA ASP A 92 16.93 -1.65 5.70
C ASP A 92 16.20 -2.07 6.99
N TRP A 93 16.86 -2.05 8.14
CA TRP A 93 16.19 -2.34 9.41
C TRP A 93 15.44 -1.13 9.97
N LEU A 94 15.92 0.10 9.69
CA LEU A 94 15.39 1.34 10.25
C LEU A 94 14.38 2.05 9.35
N PHE A 95 14.62 2.08 8.04
CA PHE A 95 13.91 2.92 7.08
C PHE A 95 13.32 2.11 5.94
N ASN A 96 12.27 2.63 5.31
CA ASN A 96 11.80 2.09 4.04
C ASN A 96 12.86 2.40 2.96
N THR A 97 13.60 1.37 2.57
CA THR A 97 14.64 1.40 1.54
C THR A 97 14.14 0.71 0.28
N PRO A 98 14.88 0.81 -0.85
CA PRO A 98 14.53 0.05 -2.04
C PRO A 98 14.41 -1.47 -1.81
N SER A 99 15.21 -2.06 -0.91
CA SER A 99 15.10 -3.49 -0.55
C SER A 99 13.80 -3.81 0.17
N ASN A 100 13.41 -2.99 1.14
CA ASN A 100 12.14 -3.17 1.86
C ASN A 100 10.94 -2.98 0.93
N HIS A 101 11.00 -1.98 0.05
CA HIS A 101 9.91 -1.69 -0.87
C HIS A 101 9.79 -2.73 -1.99
N ARG A 102 10.90 -3.36 -2.42
CA ARG A 102 10.83 -4.53 -3.30
C ARG A 102 10.07 -5.68 -2.63
N VAL A 103 10.42 -6.03 -1.39
CA VAL A 103 9.69 -7.04 -0.61
C VAL A 103 8.22 -6.70 -0.52
N HIS A 104 7.90 -5.45 -0.21
CA HIS A 104 6.52 -4.98 -0.14
C HIS A 104 5.73 -5.22 -1.44
N HIS A 105 6.36 -4.99 -2.60
CA HIS A 105 5.76 -5.27 -3.91
C HIS A 105 5.83 -6.74 -4.34
N GLY A 106 6.39 -7.62 -3.51
CA GLY A 106 6.53 -9.03 -3.80
C GLY A 106 5.22 -9.80 -3.66
N SER A 107 4.92 -10.59 -4.68
CA SER A 107 3.85 -11.60 -4.68
C SER A 107 4.32 -12.95 -4.13
N ASN A 108 5.58 -13.07 -3.73
CA ASN A 108 6.11 -14.24 -3.05
C ASN A 108 5.31 -14.53 -1.77
N PRO A 109 4.99 -15.80 -1.45
CA PRO A 109 4.29 -16.14 -0.21
C PRO A 109 4.96 -15.59 1.07
N ALA A 110 6.29 -15.47 1.09
CA ALA A 110 7.04 -14.93 2.23
C ALA A 110 6.92 -13.40 2.39
N TYR A 111 6.49 -12.70 1.35
CA TYR A 111 6.49 -11.24 1.24
C TYR A 111 5.09 -10.61 1.25
N ILE A 112 4.03 -11.43 1.14
CA ILE A 112 2.65 -10.97 1.25
C ILE A 112 2.42 -10.23 2.59
N ASP A 113 1.82 -9.04 2.48
CA ASP A 113 1.49 -8.15 3.60
C ASP A 113 2.70 -7.76 4.47
N LYS A 114 3.88 -7.58 3.84
CA LYS A 114 5.11 -7.15 4.52
C LYS A 114 5.51 -5.72 4.17
N ASN A 115 6.28 -5.11 5.08
CA ASN A 115 6.96 -3.83 4.92
C ASN A 115 6.01 -2.69 4.49
N LEU A 116 5.08 -2.33 5.35
CA LEU A 116 4.00 -1.37 5.10
C LEU A 116 4.36 0.08 5.48
N GLY A 117 5.55 0.29 6.06
CA GLY A 117 6.04 1.58 6.52
C GLY A 117 6.27 2.61 5.40
N GLY A 118 5.96 3.87 5.70
CA GLY A 118 6.13 4.97 4.75
C GLY A 118 7.58 5.45 4.66
N ILE A 119 8.13 5.96 5.77
CA ILE A 119 9.53 6.38 5.87
C ILE A 119 10.31 5.43 6.79
N SER A 120 9.75 5.06 7.94
CA SER A 120 10.42 4.18 8.91
C SER A 120 9.81 2.78 8.93
N MET A 121 10.62 1.78 9.31
CA MET A 121 10.17 0.42 9.55
C MET A 121 9.71 0.19 10.99
N LEU A 122 9.63 1.25 11.81
CA LEU A 122 9.30 1.14 13.24
C LEU A 122 7.99 0.38 13.46
N PHE A 123 6.93 0.76 12.75
CA PHE A 123 5.62 0.13 12.91
C PHE A 123 5.59 -1.28 12.32
N ASP A 124 6.39 -1.56 11.29
CA ASP A 124 6.55 -2.93 10.81
C ASP A 124 7.18 -3.86 11.85
N HIS A 125 8.15 -3.38 12.63
CA HIS A 125 8.70 -4.14 13.74
C HIS A 125 7.71 -4.28 14.89
N LEU A 126 7.03 -3.18 15.27
CA LEU A 126 6.06 -3.20 16.37
C LEU A 126 4.87 -4.14 16.11
N PHE A 127 4.41 -4.22 14.86
CA PHE A 127 3.25 -5.03 14.49
C PHE A 127 3.61 -6.34 13.76
N GLY A 128 4.90 -6.69 13.65
CA GLY A 128 5.35 -7.95 13.07
C GLY A 128 5.14 -8.08 11.55
N THR A 129 5.04 -6.96 10.83
CA THR A 129 4.93 -6.93 9.36
C THR A 129 6.29 -6.71 8.67
N TYR A 130 7.39 -6.58 9.41
CA TYR A 130 8.72 -6.50 8.82
C TYR A 130 9.17 -7.83 8.20
N ALA A 131 9.76 -7.77 7.01
CA ALA A 131 10.50 -8.88 6.39
C ALA A 131 11.69 -8.37 5.58
N ALA A 132 12.86 -8.97 5.80
CA ALA A 132 14.03 -8.70 4.98
C ALA A 132 13.92 -9.41 3.61
N GLU A 133 14.50 -8.82 2.57
CA GLU A 133 14.64 -9.42 1.25
C GLU A 133 15.60 -10.61 1.32
N LYS A 134 15.09 -11.85 1.24
CA LYS A 134 15.87 -13.10 1.37
C LYS A 134 15.97 -13.90 0.06
N GLU A 135 14.93 -13.84 -0.75
CA GLU A 135 14.80 -14.48 -2.06
C GLU A 135 14.49 -13.45 -3.15
N PRO A 136 14.76 -13.77 -4.44
CA PRO A 136 14.37 -12.92 -5.55
C PRO A 136 12.87 -12.60 -5.52
N VAL A 137 12.55 -11.32 -5.73
CA VAL A 137 11.17 -10.85 -5.67
C VAL A 137 10.46 -11.14 -6.98
N VAL A 138 9.26 -11.72 -6.89
CA VAL A 138 8.32 -11.88 -7.99
C VAL A 138 7.30 -10.74 -7.92
N TYR A 139 7.35 -9.82 -8.88
CA TYR A 139 6.47 -8.66 -8.93
C TYR A 139 5.11 -8.97 -9.57
N GLY A 140 4.16 -8.07 -9.33
CA GLY A 140 2.77 -8.22 -9.74
C GLY A 140 1.89 -8.57 -8.55
N ILE A 141 0.73 -9.15 -8.85
CA ILE A 141 -0.23 -9.63 -7.86
C ILE A 141 -0.41 -11.13 -8.01
N THR A 142 -0.99 -11.78 -7.00
CA THR A 142 -1.22 -13.24 -6.99
C THR A 142 -1.98 -13.73 -8.22
N HIS A 143 -2.83 -12.88 -8.79
CA HIS A 143 -3.56 -13.11 -10.04
C HIS A 143 -3.39 -11.91 -10.98
N ASN A 144 -2.37 -11.95 -11.85
CA ASN A 144 -2.02 -10.82 -12.70
C ASN A 144 -3.11 -10.39 -13.67
N ILE A 145 -3.09 -9.09 -14.01
CA ILE A 145 -4.03 -8.47 -14.94
C ILE A 145 -3.36 -8.33 -16.31
N HIS A 146 -3.73 -9.19 -17.25
CA HIS A 146 -3.14 -9.17 -18.59
C HIS A 146 -3.90 -8.22 -19.53
N THR A 147 -3.84 -6.92 -19.25
CA THR A 147 -4.43 -5.87 -20.10
C THR A 147 -3.61 -4.58 -20.05
N HIS A 148 -3.68 -3.80 -21.14
CA HIS A 148 -3.08 -2.46 -21.22
C HIS A 148 -4.12 -1.35 -21.07
N ASN A 149 -5.40 -1.69 -20.86
CA ASN A 149 -6.47 -0.70 -20.68
C ASN A 149 -6.39 -0.07 -19.27
N PRO A 150 -6.11 1.24 -19.14
CA PRO A 150 -5.97 1.88 -17.83
C PRO A 150 -7.23 1.80 -16.97
N ALA A 151 -8.41 1.92 -17.58
CA ALA A 151 -9.66 1.82 -16.85
C ALA A 151 -9.88 0.41 -16.28
N ALA A 152 -9.53 -0.63 -17.04
CA ALA A 152 -9.61 -2.00 -16.54
C ALA A 152 -8.65 -2.21 -15.36
N ILE A 153 -7.41 -1.75 -15.47
CA ILE A 153 -6.40 -1.85 -14.40
C ILE A 153 -6.85 -1.10 -13.13
N ILE A 154 -7.43 0.10 -13.28
CA ILE A 154 -7.84 0.94 -12.14
C ILE A 154 -9.11 0.42 -11.45
N PHE A 155 -10.08 -0.10 -12.22
CA PHE A 155 -11.42 -0.38 -11.71
C PHE A 155 -11.77 -1.87 -11.55
N HIS A 156 -10.93 -2.82 -11.99
CA HIS A 156 -11.29 -4.26 -11.94
C HIS A 156 -11.76 -4.73 -10.56
N GLU A 157 -11.05 -4.39 -9.47
CA GLU A 157 -11.47 -4.78 -8.13
C GLU A 157 -12.76 -4.08 -7.69
N PHE A 158 -12.97 -2.80 -8.06
CA PHE A 158 -14.24 -2.13 -7.80
C PHE A 158 -15.41 -2.76 -8.55
N VAL A 159 -15.18 -3.23 -9.78
CA VAL A 159 -16.16 -3.99 -10.57
C VAL A 159 -16.46 -5.35 -9.90
N ASN A 160 -15.44 -6.03 -9.36
CA ASN A 160 -15.62 -7.27 -8.62
C ASN A 160 -16.46 -7.05 -7.36
N LEU A 161 -16.17 -5.98 -6.60
CA LEU A 161 -16.94 -5.59 -5.42
C LEU A 161 -18.40 -5.23 -5.78
N SER A 162 -18.63 -4.42 -6.82
CA SER A 162 -19.98 -3.99 -7.21
C SER A 162 -20.86 -5.13 -7.71
N LYS A 163 -20.26 -6.18 -8.30
CA LYS A 163 -20.98 -7.41 -8.70
C LYS A 163 -21.26 -8.33 -7.51
N THR A 164 -20.37 -8.38 -6.53
CA THR A 164 -20.43 -9.38 -5.43
C THR A 164 -21.23 -8.89 -4.23
N VAL A 165 -20.98 -7.65 -3.77
CA VAL A 165 -21.59 -7.09 -2.54
C VAL A 165 -23.12 -7.09 -2.58
N PRO A 166 -23.81 -6.76 -3.69
CA PRO A 166 -25.27 -6.81 -3.75
C PRO A 166 -25.85 -8.22 -3.57
N ARG A 167 -25.10 -9.27 -3.90
CA ARG A 167 -25.52 -10.67 -3.78
C ARG A 167 -25.43 -11.20 -2.35
N ILE A 168 -24.68 -10.53 -1.48
CA ILE A 168 -24.54 -10.88 -0.06
C ILE A 168 -25.76 -10.39 0.70
N LYS A 169 -26.46 -11.30 1.39
CA LYS A 169 -27.61 -10.96 2.23
C LYS A 169 -27.16 -10.42 3.59
N GLY A 170 -27.77 -9.33 4.03
CA GLY A 170 -27.54 -8.70 5.33
C GLY A 170 -26.37 -7.69 5.37
N ILE A 171 -26.56 -6.60 6.12
CA ILE A 171 -25.57 -5.51 6.22
C ILE A 171 -24.29 -6.00 6.91
N ALA A 172 -24.42 -6.78 7.99
CA ALA A 172 -23.28 -7.31 8.73
C ALA A 172 -22.37 -8.19 7.86
N GLN A 173 -22.95 -9.04 7.02
CA GLN A 173 -22.21 -9.91 6.10
C GLN A 173 -21.51 -9.11 4.99
N LYS A 174 -22.17 -8.05 4.47
CA LYS A 174 -21.54 -7.13 3.51
C LYS A 174 -20.32 -6.43 4.11
N LEU A 175 -20.44 -5.91 5.33
CA LEU A 175 -19.32 -5.27 6.02
C LEU A 175 -18.20 -6.28 6.28
N ARG A 176 -18.51 -7.49 6.77
CA ARG A 176 -17.52 -8.54 6.97
C ARG A 176 -16.77 -8.88 5.68
N TYR A 177 -17.47 -8.94 4.55
CA TYR A 177 -16.85 -9.15 3.25
C TYR A 177 -15.92 -8.00 2.84
N LEU A 178 -16.38 -6.76 2.93
CA LEU A 178 -15.58 -5.57 2.57
C LEU A 178 -14.31 -5.42 3.43
N PHE A 179 -14.39 -5.75 4.71
CA PHE A 179 -13.31 -5.61 5.70
C PHE A 179 -12.56 -6.91 6.01
N SER A 180 -12.66 -7.93 5.15
CA SER A 180 -11.81 -9.12 5.22
C SER A 180 -10.64 -9.03 4.23
N PRO A 181 -9.54 -9.80 4.44
CA PRO A 181 -8.37 -9.78 3.58
C PRO A 181 -8.70 -10.13 2.12
N PRO A 182 -8.14 -9.43 1.12
CA PRO A 182 -8.32 -9.74 -0.30
C PRO A 182 -7.86 -11.17 -0.63
N VAL A 183 -8.30 -11.69 -1.78
CA VAL A 183 -7.90 -13.03 -2.31
C VAL A 183 -6.80 -12.85 -3.33
#